data_AF-A0A2T4BJF9-F1
#
_entry.id   AF-A0A2T4BJF9-F1
#
_cell.length_a   1.000
_cell.length_b   1.000
_cell.length_c   1.000
_cell.angle_alpha   90.00
_cell.angle_beta   90.00
_cell.angle_gamma   90.00
#
_symmetry.space_group_name_H-M   'P 1'
#
loop_
_entity.id
_entity.type
_entity.pdbx_description
1 polymer ?
#
loop_
_entity_poly.entity_id
_entity_poly.type
_entity_poly.pdbx_seq_one_letter_code
_entity_poly.pdbx_strand_id
1 'polypeptide(L)'
;MPARNNRFHTREPFQHDAKLTLRHAEGPFRFLNPTRAHFDHSAFSAPELPSDETKTPHESGDDAEAPPPPTTVTARHDESKKEAADSKNVPAKNVRFLWRSRDNRKGRHALLVQRPQPGEDAPFMTPRRTTHPREILKTVIKTFVCYPIWDISWLVAFIFTWGSVVWVINGFFVWLPVEDPSTEFDHETTTGAGVTAFIGAIVFFEVGSILLIFEAINANRSGCFGWAVEQLVEKNEGGGKPRLQVVANRHHCHHHHQNRRNFNWQWFPSWHDLRTHYIHELGFLAGVAQFLGATIFGVSGFTALPGIQNHLTPQWRLNAAYWIPQVIGGSGFIVSSTLYMLETQQKWWKPAPQLLGWQIAFWNLIGAIGFTLSGALGMAANNSGAQYEAGLATFW
;
A
#
# COMPACT_ATOMS: atom_id res chain seq x y z
N MET A 1 -3.85 28.95 -9.15
CA MET A 1 -2.69 28.03 -9.15
C MET A 1 -2.65 27.33 -10.50
N PRO A 2 -1.51 27.23 -11.21
CA PRO A 2 -1.52 26.70 -12.57
C PRO A 2 -1.91 25.22 -12.54
N ALA A 3 -2.87 24.87 -13.40
CA ALA A 3 -3.48 23.56 -13.49
C ALA A 3 -2.42 22.49 -13.75
N ARG A 4 -2.26 21.60 -12.78
CA ARG A 4 -1.46 20.38 -12.94
C ARG A 4 -2.23 19.47 -13.89
N ASN A 5 -1.67 19.23 -15.08
CA ASN A 5 -2.25 18.44 -16.19
C ASN A 5 -3.77 18.61 -16.33
N ASN A 6 -4.24 19.47 -17.25
CA ASN A 6 -5.67 19.71 -17.53
C ASN A 6 -6.50 18.41 -17.71
N ARG A 7 -5.86 17.26 -17.97
CA ARG A 7 -6.48 15.93 -18.06
C ARG A 7 -6.85 15.27 -16.74
N PHE A 8 -6.34 15.71 -15.59
CA PHE A 8 -6.75 15.13 -14.29
C PHE A 8 -8.15 15.61 -13.87
N HIS A 9 -8.50 16.87 -14.17
CA HIS A 9 -9.82 17.42 -13.85
C HIS A 9 -10.97 16.71 -14.57
N THR A 10 -10.72 16.08 -15.73
CA THR A 10 -11.74 15.31 -16.46
C THR A 10 -11.84 13.85 -16.01
N ARG A 11 -10.97 13.40 -15.09
CA ARG A 11 -10.85 12.00 -14.62
C ARG A 11 -10.55 11.92 -13.12
N GLU A 12 -11.07 12.90 -12.39
CA GLU A 12 -10.88 13.00 -10.96
C GLU A 12 -11.53 11.79 -10.26
N PRO A 13 -10.83 11.10 -9.33
CA PRO A 13 -11.48 10.15 -8.45
C PRO A 13 -12.67 10.83 -7.76
N PHE A 14 -13.84 10.18 -7.72
CA PHE A 14 -15.07 10.74 -7.15
C PHE A 14 -15.75 11.88 -7.91
N GLN A 15 -15.43 12.12 -9.19
CA GLN A 15 -16.12 13.14 -10.00
C GLN A 15 -17.66 12.99 -10.01
N HIS A 16 -18.17 11.77 -9.84
CA HIS A 16 -19.60 11.47 -9.81
C HIS A 16 -20.23 11.51 -8.40
N ASP A 17 -19.44 11.71 -7.34
CA ASP A 17 -19.93 11.80 -5.98
C ASP A 17 -20.11 13.26 -5.56
N ALA A 18 -21.36 13.73 -5.60
CA ALA A 18 -21.70 15.10 -5.21
C ALA A 18 -21.36 15.45 -3.75
N LYS A 19 -21.03 14.45 -2.91
CA LYS A 19 -20.66 14.66 -1.51
C LYS A 19 -19.18 14.99 -1.34
N LEU A 20 -18.34 14.79 -2.34
CA LEU A 20 -16.89 15.00 -2.24
C LEU A 20 -16.46 16.16 -3.13
N THR A 21 -15.66 17.06 -2.57
CA THR A 21 -15.09 18.19 -3.31
C THR A 21 -13.57 18.16 -3.23
N LEU A 22 -12.91 18.16 -4.40
CA LEU A 22 -11.45 18.18 -4.48
C LEU A 22 -10.90 19.54 -4.04
N ARG A 23 -10.05 19.52 -3.02
CA ARG A 23 -9.27 20.67 -2.57
C ARG A 23 -8.01 20.86 -3.38
N HIS A 24 -7.21 19.79 -3.48
CA HIS A 24 -5.90 19.82 -4.12
C HIS A 24 -5.40 18.41 -4.43
N ALA A 25 -4.59 18.29 -5.49
CA ALA A 25 -3.96 17.04 -5.93
C ALA A 25 -2.43 17.17 -6.01
N GLU A 26 -1.74 16.19 -5.43
CA GLU A 26 -0.28 16.12 -5.26
C GLU A 26 0.32 14.89 -5.95
N GLY A 27 1.64 14.90 -6.15
CA GLY A 27 2.37 13.81 -6.78
C GLY A 27 3.81 14.20 -7.16
N PRO A 28 4.65 13.23 -7.54
CA PRO A 28 6.07 13.45 -7.77
C PRO A 28 6.37 14.26 -9.03
N PHE A 29 5.64 14.01 -10.12
CA PHE A 29 5.87 14.66 -11.43
C PHE A 29 4.62 15.39 -11.94
N ARG A 30 4.81 16.44 -12.74
CA ARG A 30 3.71 17.24 -13.30
C ARG A 30 3.07 16.64 -14.56
N PHE A 31 3.81 15.81 -15.30
CA PHE A 31 3.34 15.18 -16.54
C PHE A 31 2.67 13.82 -16.31
N LEU A 32 2.76 13.26 -15.11
CA LEU A 32 2.09 12.04 -14.69
C LEU A 32 0.83 12.35 -13.87
N ASN A 33 -0.01 11.34 -13.67
CA ASN A 33 -1.19 11.47 -12.83
C ASN A 33 -0.79 11.77 -11.37
N PRO A 34 -1.62 12.53 -10.64
CA PRO A 34 -1.43 12.74 -9.21
C PRO A 34 -1.47 11.41 -8.46
N THR A 35 -0.56 11.24 -7.51
CA THR A 35 -0.54 10.05 -6.64
C THR A 35 -1.36 10.26 -5.38
N ARG A 36 -1.78 11.50 -5.10
CA ARG A 36 -2.52 11.89 -3.89
C ARG A 36 -3.53 12.97 -4.20
N ALA A 37 -4.71 12.91 -3.58
CA ALA A 37 -5.73 13.94 -3.67
C ALA A 37 -6.45 14.11 -2.33
N HIS A 38 -6.75 15.36 -2.00
CA HIS A 38 -7.38 15.76 -0.76
C HIS A 38 -8.81 16.20 -1.05
N PHE A 39 -9.77 15.59 -0.34
CA PHE A 39 -11.18 15.89 -0.52
C PHE A 39 -11.82 16.33 0.79
N ASP A 40 -12.70 17.30 0.67
CA ASP A 40 -13.65 17.67 1.71
C ASP A 40 -14.96 16.90 1.44
N HIS A 41 -15.68 16.52 2.50
CA HIS A 41 -16.95 15.80 2.37
C HIS A 41 -18.08 16.71 2.87
N SER A 42 -19.20 16.77 2.16
CA SER A 42 -20.31 17.70 2.43
C SER A 42 -20.88 17.55 3.84
N ALA A 43 -20.93 16.33 4.39
CA ALA A 43 -21.34 16.08 5.77
C ALA A 43 -20.35 16.59 6.84
N PHE A 44 -19.12 16.98 6.44
CA PHE A 44 -18.10 17.56 7.32
C PHE A 44 -17.97 19.08 7.14
N SER A 45 -18.61 19.64 6.12
CA SER A 45 -18.84 21.08 6.02
C SER A 45 -19.89 21.46 7.06
N ALA A 46 -19.58 22.40 7.95
CA ALA A 46 -20.52 22.85 8.96
C ALA A 46 -21.84 23.28 8.29
N PRO A 47 -23.02 22.96 8.86
CA PRO A 47 -24.25 23.58 8.39
C PRO A 47 -24.10 25.09 8.56
N GLU A 48 -24.22 25.83 7.47
CA GLU A 48 -24.44 27.28 7.55
C GLU A 48 -25.70 27.47 8.39
N LEU A 49 -25.53 28.11 9.54
CA LEU A 49 -26.64 28.61 10.35
C LEU A 49 -27.46 29.54 9.45
N PRO A 50 -28.77 29.33 9.26
CA PRO A 50 -29.62 30.34 8.65
C PRO A 50 -29.55 31.59 9.52
N SER A 51 -29.17 32.70 8.91
CA SER A 51 -29.20 34.03 9.49
C SER A 51 -30.63 34.44 9.83
N ASP A 52 -30.77 35.05 11.02
CA ASP A 52 -31.89 35.86 11.52
C ASP A 52 -33.26 35.18 11.68
N GLU A 53 -33.74 35.16 12.93
CA GLU A 53 -34.80 36.11 13.30
C GLU A 53 -34.91 36.27 14.83
N THR A 54 -34.56 37.48 15.26
CA THR A 54 -34.88 38.13 16.52
C THR A 54 -36.32 37.86 17.00
N LYS A 55 -36.48 37.42 18.26
CA LYS A 55 -37.58 37.82 19.18
C LYS A 55 -37.42 37.16 20.56
N THR A 56 -36.96 37.95 21.52
CA THR A 56 -37.47 37.96 22.91
C THR A 56 -38.48 39.11 23.03
N PRO A 57 -39.34 39.23 24.07
CA PRO A 57 -39.31 38.55 25.37
C PRO A 57 -40.67 38.01 25.87
N HIS A 58 -40.66 37.18 26.91
CA HIS A 58 -41.70 37.28 27.95
C HIS A 58 -41.21 36.74 29.30
N GLU A 59 -41.29 37.62 30.30
CA GLU A 59 -41.11 37.36 31.73
C GLU A 59 -42.33 36.66 32.34
N SER A 60 -42.07 35.78 33.30
CA SER A 60 -42.80 35.53 34.57
C SER A 60 -42.01 34.39 35.24
N GLY A 61 -41.35 34.53 36.39
CA GLY A 61 -41.87 35.02 37.66
C GLY A 61 -42.42 33.81 38.44
N ASP A 62 -41.59 33.21 39.31
CA ASP A 62 -41.98 32.75 40.66
C ASP A 62 -40.80 32.07 41.39
N ASP A 63 -40.48 32.66 42.54
CA ASP A 63 -39.57 32.18 43.58
C ASP A 63 -40.25 31.11 44.46
N ALA A 64 -39.49 30.11 44.92
CA ALA A 64 -39.47 29.68 46.33
C ALA A 64 -38.63 28.41 46.58
N GLU A 65 -37.52 28.61 47.31
CA GLU A 65 -37.12 27.88 48.52
C GLU A 65 -36.37 26.51 48.42
N ALA A 66 -35.14 26.53 48.97
CA ALA A 66 -34.23 25.41 49.21
C ALA A 66 -34.37 24.87 50.66
N PRO A 67 -33.83 23.66 50.96
CA PRO A 67 -32.65 23.57 51.84
C PRO A 67 -31.55 22.53 51.41
N PRO A 68 -30.35 22.52 52.05
CA PRO A 68 -29.04 22.12 51.47
C PRO A 68 -28.58 20.65 51.78
N PRO A 69 -27.38 20.20 51.33
CA PRO A 69 -27.06 18.79 51.00
C PRO A 69 -26.24 18.04 52.06
N PRO A 70 -25.97 16.73 51.87
CA PRO A 70 -24.75 16.12 52.38
C PRO A 70 -23.76 15.79 51.25
N THR A 71 -22.61 16.41 51.41
CA THR A 71 -21.32 16.21 50.76
C THR A 71 -20.90 14.73 50.81
N THR A 72 -20.55 14.15 49.66
CA THR A 72 -19.43 13.18 49.61
C THR A 72 -18.75 13.27 48.24
N VAL A 73 -17.69 14.06 48.23
CA VAL A 73 -16.70 14.15 47.15
C VAL A 73 -15.83 12.90 47.20
N THR A 74 -15.24 12.57 46.04
CA THR A 74 -14.10 11.64 45.81
C THR A 74 -14.43 10.21 45.38
N ALA A 75 -14.84 10.03 44.10
CA ALA A 75 -14.56 8.79 43.35
C ALA A 75 -14.64 8.89 41.81
N ARG A 76 -14.88 10.07 41.19
CA ARG A 76 -15.17 10.15 39.73
C ARG A 76 -13.99 10.44 38.80
N HIS A 77 -12.79 10.67 39.31
CA HIS A 77 -11.65 11.07 38.46
C HIS A 77 -10.87 9.91 37.83
N ASP A 78 -11.00 8.67 38.33
CA ASP A 78 -10.25 7.52 37.79
C ASP A 78 -11.05 6.63 36.83
N GLU A 79 -12.38 6.63 36.86
CA GLU A 79 -13.20 5.81 35.94
C GLU A 79 -13.25 6.41 34.52
N SER A 80 -13.25 7.74 34.39
CA SER A 80 -13.25 8.42 33.09
C SER A 80 -11.99 8.18 32.25
N LYS A 81 -10.83 7.87 32.89
CA LYS A 81 -9.60 7.50 32.18
C LYS A 81 -9.59 6.04 31.73
N LYS A 82 -10.29 5.14 32.44
CA LYS A 82 -10.37 3.71 32.09
C LYS A 82 -11.35 3.47 30.94
N GLU A 83 -12.49 4.14 30.91
CA GLU A 83 -13.47 4.01 29.81
C GLU A 83 -12.99 4.64 28.50
N ALA A 84 -12.21 5.72 28.56
CA ALA A 84 -11.62 6.34 27.37
C ALA A 84 -10.54 5.47 26.69
N ALA A 85 -9.95 4.51 27.40
CA ALA A 85 -8.90 3.64 26.86
C ALA A 85 -9.45 2.44 26.04
N ASP A 86 -10.74 2.13 26.18
CA ASP A 86 -11.34 0.93 25.58
C ASP A 86 -12.39 1.20 24.49
N SER A 87 -12.73 2.47 24.24
CA SER A 87 -13.54 2.80 23.08
C SER A 87 -12.73 2.60 21.77
N LYS A 88 -13.32 1.87 20.82
CA LYS A 88 -12.73 1.65 19.48
C LYS A 88 -12.61 2.96 18.67
N ASN A 89 -13.33 4.00 19.10
CA ASN A 89 -13.47 5.27 18.41
C ASN A 89 -12.86 6.41 19.23
N VAL A 90 -12.21 7.36 18.56
CA VAL A 90 -11.51 8.50 19.15
C VAL A 90 -12.17 9.80 18.70
N PRO A 91 -12.38 10.77 19.60
CA PRO A 91 -12.94 12.08 19.25
C PRO A 91 -12.02 12.86 18.30
N ALA A 92 -12.63 13.60 17.38
CA ALA A 92 -11.96 14.37 16.34
C ALA A 92 -12.64 15.73 16.14
N LYS A 93 -11.82 16.75 15.90
CA LYS A 93 -12.25 18.11 15.58
C LYS A 93 -12.68 18.24 14.13
N ASN A 94 -11.88 17.67 13.23
CA ASN A 94 -12.10 17.73 11.80
C ASN A 94 -11.65 16.43 11.15
N VAL A 95 -12.39 16.00 10.14
CA VAL A 95 -12.12 14.80 9.35
C VAL A 95 -12.12 15.19 7.89
N ARG A 96 -11.04 14.82 7.19
CA ARG A 96 -10.91 14.98 5.74
C ARG A 96 -10.56 13.66 5.08
N PHE A 97 -10.79 13.57 3.78
CA PHE A 97 -10.51 12.37 3.03
C PHE A 97 -9.19 12.51 2.25
N LEU A 98 -8.36 11.47 2.31
CA LEU A 98 -7.12 11.38 1.56
C LEU A 98 -7.19 10.20 0.60
N TRP A 99 -7.23 10.51 -0.68
CA TRP A 99 -7.04 9.54 -1.73
C TRP A 99 -5.54 9.39 -2.03
N ARG A 100 -5.08 8.15 -2.23
CA ARG A 100 -3.76 7.86 -2.79
C ARG A 100 -3.91 6.79 -3.87
N SER A 101 -3.17 6.90 -4.97
CA SER A 101 -3.25 5.93 -6.09
C SER A 101 -3.00 4.49 -5.61
N ARG A 102 -1.93 4.27 -4.84
CA ARG A 102 -1.63 2.96 -4.22
C ARG A 102 -2.72 2.46 -3.27
N ASP A 103 -3.27 3.35 -2.44
CA ASP A 103 -4.30 2.95 -1.47
C ASP A 103 -5.59 2.56 -2.20
N ASN A 104 -5.97 3.31 -3.24
CA ASN A 104 -7.08 2.97 -4.13
C ASN A 104 -6.87 1.62 -4.83
N ARG A 105 -5.67 1.38 -5.39
CA ARG A 105 -5.34 0.08 -6.01
C ARG A 105 -5.49 -1.10 -5.03
N LYS A 106 -5.26 -0.85 -3.74
CA LYS A 106 -5.36 -1.85 -2.66
C LYS A 106 -6.68 -1.79 -1.87
N GLY A 107 -7.67 -1.02 -2.34
CA GLY A 107 -8.98 -0.84 -1.68
C GLY A 107 -8.94 -0.24 -0.27
N ARG A 108 -7.96 0.62 0.01
CA ARG A 108 -7.75 1.29 1.30
C ARG A 108 -8.21 2.75 1.20
N HIS A 109 -8.84 3.22 2.28
CA HIS A 109 -9.47 4.53 2.31
C HIS A 109 -8.97 5.33 3.51
N ALA A 110 -8.05 6.26 3.28
CA ALA A 110 -7.37 6.98 4.36
C ALA A 110 -8.16 8.21 4.81
N LEU A 111 -8.24 8.42 6.13
CA LEU A 111 -8.80 9.62 6.74
C LEU A 111 -7.68 10.50 7.29
N LEU A 112 -7.82 11.80 7.08
CA LEU A 112 -7.03 12.85 7.73
C LEU A 112 -7.80 13.36 8.94
N VAL A 113 -7.35 12.98 10.12
CA VAL A 113 -8.04 13.28 11.39
C VAL A 113 -7.27 14.32 12.18
N GLN A 114 -7.91 15.45 12.47
CA GLN A 114 -7.41 16.46 13.39
C GLN A 114 -7.98 16.20 14.79
N ARG A 115 -7.11 16.02 15.78
CA ARG A 115 -7.51 15.84 17.18
C ARG A 115 -7.97 17.17 17.78
N PRO A 116 -8.99 17.16 18.67
CA PRO A 116 -9.36 18.33 19.44
C PRO A 116 -8.26 18.66 20.45
N GLN A 117 -7.99 19.95 20.68
CA GLN A 117 -7.19 20.41 21.82
C GLN A 117 -8.03 20.40 23.11
N PRO A 118 -7.41 20.42 24.31
CA PRO A 118 -8.16 20.50 25.56
C PRO A 118 -9.11 21.71 25.57
N GLY A 119 -10.41 21.47 25.76
CA GLY A 119 -11.45 22.51 25.75
C GLY A 119 -12.07 22.80 24.38
N GLU A 120 -11.63 22.15 23.30
CA GLU A 120 -12.27 22.30 21.99
C GLU A 120 -13.39 21.27 21.76
N ASP A 121 -14.43 21.71 21.05
CA ASP A 121 -15.51 20.83 20.60
C ASP A 121 -14.98 19.70 19.69
N ALA A 122 -15.46 18.47 19.94
CA ALA A 122 -15.18 17.29 19.15
C ALA A 122 -16.45 16.78 18.47
N PRO A 123 -16.84 17.38 17.31
CA PRO A 123 -18.07 17.02 16.62
C PRO A 123 -18.01 15.63 15.96
N PHE A 124 -16.82 15.05 15.77
CA PHE A 124 -16.65 13.78 15.06
C PHE A 124 -16.10 12.66 15.96
N MET A 125 -16.52 11.43 15.70
CA MET A 125 -15.89 10.21 16.22
C MET A 125 -15.28 9.42 15.06
N THR A 126 -13.98 9.10 15.18
CA THR A 126 -13.21 8.39 14.14
C THR A 126 -12.64 7.09 14.66
N PRO A 127 -12.39 6.09 13.81
CA PRO A 127 -11.73 4.87 14.25
C PRO A 127 -10.32 5.14 14.77
N ARG A 128 -9.83 4.25 15.62
CA ARG A 128 -8.45 4.29 16.12
C ARG A 128 -7.43 4.30 14.98
N ARG A 129 -6.32 5.00 15.19
CA ARG A 129 -5.19 5.01 14.25
C ARG A 129 -4.66 3.60 14.02
N THR A 130 -4.39 3.26 12.76
CA THR A 130 -3.81 1.98 12.36
C THR A 130 -2.41 1.74 12.95
N THR A 131 -1.70 2.80 13.32
CA THR A 131 -0.39 2.74 13.99
C THR A 131 -0.48 2.43 15.50
N HIS A 132 -1.68 2.29 16.06
CA HIS A 132 -1.84 1.93 17.46
C HIS A 132 -1.41 0.47 17.70
N PRO A 133 -0.65 0.15 18.77
CA PRO A 133 -0.12 -1.20 19.00
C PRO A 133 -1.17 -2.32 18.92
N ARG A 134 -2.36 -2.11 19.49
CA ARG A 134 -3.49 -3.07 19.37
C ARG A 134 -3.94 -3.32 17.92
N GLU A 135 -3.98 -2.29 17.07
CA GLU A 135 -4.38 -2.45 15.66
C GLU A 135 -3.25 -3.08 14.83
N ILE A 136 -1.98 -2.77 15.15
CA ILE A 136 -0.81 -3.44 14.56
C ILE A 136 -0.85 -4.93 14.91
N LEU A 137 -0.96 -5.29 16.19
CA LEU A 137 -1.00 -6.68 16.64
C LEU A 137 -2.16 -7.43 16.00
N LYS A 138 -3.36 -6.83 15.95
CA LYS A 138 -4.51 -7.39 15.26
C LYS A 138 -4.25 -7.63 13.78
N THR A 139 -3.52 -6.73 13.11
CA THR A 139 -3.14 -6.88 11.70
C THR A 139 -2.13 -8.01 11.53
N VAL A 140 -1.12 -8.09 12.40
CA VAL A 140 -0.11 -9.17 12.40
C VAL A 140 -0.77 -10.53 12.60
N ILE A 141 -1.63 -10.68 13.60
CA ILE A 141 -2.38 -11.92 13.83
C ILE A 141 -3.17 -12.29 12.58
N LYS A 142 -3.89 -11.33 11.98
CA LYS A 142 -4.66 -11.55 10.75
C LYS A 142 -3.81 -12.03 9.58
N THR A 143 -2.55 -11.61 9.46
CA THR A 143 -1.63 -12.11 8.44
C THR A 143 -1.41 -13.61 8.55
N PHE A 144 -1.42 -14.16 9.77
CA PHE A 144 -1.21 -15.60 10.02
C PHE A 144 -2.50 -16.43 10.12
N VAL A 145 -3.66 -15.81 10.35
CA VAL A 145 -4.93 -16.55 10.53
C VAL A 145 -5.93 -16.37 9.39
N CYS A 146 -5.72 -15.39 8.50
CA CYS A 146 -6.66 -15.08 7.43
C CYS A 146 -5.95 -15.08 6.07
N TYR A 147 -6.39 -15.97 5.19
CA TYR A 147 -5.83 -16.17 3.86
C TYR A 147 -6.87 -15.79 2.78
N PRO A 148 -7.03 -14.49 2.47
CA PRO A 148 -7.96 -14.03 1.45
C PRO A 148 -7.42 -14.31 0.05
N ILE A 149 -7.44 -15.57 -0.38
CA ILE A 149 -6.93 -16.01 -1.69
C ILE A 149 -7.65 -15.39 -2.90
N TRP A 150 -8.80 -14.74 -2.67
CA TRP A 150 -9.54 -13.98 -3.69
C TRP A 150 -9.03 -12.55 -3.88
N ASP A 151 -8.19 -12.05 -2.97
CA ASP A 151 -7.66 -10.71 -3.00
C ASP A 151 -6.33 -10.68 -3.78
N ILE A 152 -6.29 -9.97 -4.92
CA ILE A 152 -5.09 -9.88 -5.76
C ILE A 152 -3.94 -9.23 -4.99
N SER A 153 -4.19 -8.18 -4.20
CA SER A 153 -3.14 -7.54 -3.41
C SER A 153 -2.55 -8.50 -2.38
N TRP A 154 -3.35 -9.41 -1.84
CA TRP A 154 -2.87 -10.45 -0.95
C TRP A 154 -2.05 -11.49 -1.70
N LEU A 155 -2.53 -11.97 -2.86
CA LEU A 155 -1.80 -12.92 -3.72
C LEU A 155 -0.45 -12.36 -4.17
N VAL A 156 -0.41 -11.10 -4.60
CA VAL A 156 0.84 -10.39 -4.94
C VAL A 156 1.80 -10.42 -3.75
N ALA A 157 1.33 -10.00 -2.57
CA ALA A 157 2.19 -9.97 -1.38
C ALA A 157 2.68 -11.38 -1.01
N PHE A 158 1.81 -12.39 -1.10
CA PHE A 158 2.15 -13.78 -0.82
C PHE A 158 3.23 -14.32 -1.76
N ILE A 159 3.04 -14.16 -3.07
CA ILE A 159 3.97 -14.65 -4.10
C ILE A 159 5.34 -13.98 -3.98
N PHE A 160 5.40 -12.65 -3.82
CA PHE A 160 6.68 -11.97 -3.68
C PHE A 160 7.39 -12.32 -2.37
N THR A 161 6.65 -12.51 -1.27
CA THR A 161 7.26 -12.92 0.01
C THR A 161 7.88 -14.32 -0.08
N TRP A 162 7.14 -15.29 -0.63
CA TRP A 162 7.66 -16.65 -0.81
C TRP A 162 8.77 -16.70 -1.86
N GLY A 163 8.67 -15.88 -2.92
CA GLY A 163 9.75 -15.69 -3.88
C GLY A 163 11.04 -15.22 -3.22
N SER A 164 10.97 -14.22 -2.34
CA SER A 164 12.14 -13.77 -1.56
C SER A 164 12.72 -14.89 -0.68
N VAL A 165 11.88 -15.71 -0.04
CA VAL A 165 12.35 -16.88 0.75
C VAL A 165 13.11 -17.87 -0.14
N VAL A 166 12.58 -18.18 -1.33
CA VAL A 166 13.26 -19.07 -2.29
C VAL A 166 14.59 -18.48 -2.75
N TRP A 167 14.68 -17.16 -2.96
CA TRP A 167 15.94 -16.50 -3.32
C TRP A 167 16.97 -16.48 -2.21
N VAL A 168 16.55 -16.32 -0.95
CA VAL A 168 17.46 -16.46 0.20
C VAL A 168 18.02 -17.89 0.26
N ILE A 169 17.18 -18.91 0.07
CA ILE A 169 17.61 -20.32 0.01
C ILE A 169 18.56 -20.52 -1.18
N ASN A 170 18.26 -19.96 -2.34
CA ASN A 170 19.14 -20.00 -3.51
C ASN A 170 20.50 -19.35 -3.22
N GLY A 171 20.50 -18.20 -2.56
CA GLY A 171 21.72 -17.52 -2.12
C GLY A 171 22.60 -18.41 -1.25
N PHE A 172 22.01 -19.18 -0.33
CA PHE A 172 22.78 -20.18 0.44
C PHE A 172 23.40 -21.25 -0.46
N PHE A 173 22.66 -21.82 -1.41
CA PHE A 173 23.21 -22.83 -2.33
C PHE A 173 24.32 -22.33 -3.25
N VAL A 174 24.37 -21.02 -3.53
CA VAL A 174 25.39 -20.42 -4.40
C VAL A 174 26.58 -19.90 -3.60
N TRP A 175 26.35 -19.28 -2.45
CA TRP A 175 27.39 -18.59 -1.67
C TRP A 175 28.04 -19.47 -0.61
N LEU A 176 27.26 -20.31 0.11
CA LEU A 176 27.78 -21.10 1.24
C LEU A 176 28.92 -22.06 0.82
N PRO A 177 28.87 -22.75 -0.34
CA PRO A 177 29.98 -23.59 -0.79
C PRO A 177 31.27 -22.81 -1.10
N VAL A 178 31.17 -21.51 -1.37
CA VAL A 178 32.33 -20.63 -1.64
C VAL A 178 32.98 -20.18 -0.34
N GLU A 179 32.20 -19.93 0.72
CA GLU A 179 32.70 -19.51 2.04
C GLU A 179 33.20 -20.70 2.87
N ASP A 180 32.42 -21.78 2.95
CA ASP A 180 32.78 -22.99 3.69
C ASP A 180 32.58 -24.25 2.82
N PRO A 181 33.62 -24.65 2.06
CA PRO A 181 33.59 -25.82 1.20
C PRO A 181 33.31 -27.13 1.96
N SER A 182 33.48 -27.16 3.29
CA SER A 182 33.20 -28.38 4.09
C SER A 182 31.70 -28.66 4.26
N THR A 183 30.86 -27.68 3.94
CA THR A 183 29.39 -27.79 4.00
C THR A 183 28.77 -28.26 2.68
N GLU A 184 29.54 -28.34 1.60
CA GLU A 184 29.04 -28.70 0.27
C GLU A 184 28.50 -30.14 0.26
N PHE A 185 27.26 -30.30 -0.23
CA PHE A 185 26.67 -31.62 -0.47
C PHE A 185 26.50 -31.92 -1.97
N ASP A 186 26.42 -33.21 -2.31
CA ASP A 186 26.30 -33.65 -3.69
C ASP A 186 25.12 -32.95 -4.40
N HIS A 187 25.42 -32.32 -5.54
CA HIS A 187 24.47 -31.59 -6.40
C HIS A 187 23.85 -30.31 -5.82
N GLU A 188 24.41 -29.76 -4.74
CA GLU A 188 23.97 -28.49 -4.13
C GLU A 188 23.98 -27.32 -5.13
N THR A 189 25.13 -27.06 -5.73
CA THR A 189 25.34 -25.92 -6.65
C THR A 189 24.72 -26.15 -8.03
N THR A 190 24.68 -27.40 -8.50
CA THR A 190 24.23 -27.72 -9.87
C THR A 190 22.73 -27.98 -9.97
N THR A 191 22.14 -28.60 -8.96
CA THR A 191 20.70 -28.93 -8.95
C THR A 191 19.94 -28.03 -7.97
N GLY A 192 20.45 -27.85 -6.75
CA GLY A 192 19.82 -27.00 -5.73
C GLY A 192 19.70 -25.55 -6.19
N ALA A 193 20.81 -24.93 -6.59
CA ALA A 193 20.79 -23.55 -7.09
C ALA A 193 19.99 -23.40 -8.39
N GLY A 194 20.17 -24.31 -9.36
CA GLY A 194 19.45 -24.24 -10.64
C GLY A 194 17.93 -24.36 -10.49
N VAL A 195 17.44 -25.33 -9.71
CA VAL A 195 16.00 -25.55 -9.49
C VAL A 195 15.37 -24.42 -8.68
N THR A 196 16.05 -23.93 -7.64
CA THR A 196 15.52 -22.81 -6.84
C THR A 196 15.50 -21.50 -7.62
N ALA A 197 16.51 -21.24 -8.46
CA ALA A 197 16.51 -20.10 -9.37
C ALA A 197 15.36 -20.18 -10.39
N PHE A 198 15.10 -21.35 -10.96
CA PHE A 198 13.96 -21.58 -11.85
C PHE A 198 12.63 -21.30 -11.16
N ILE A 199 12.43 -21.86 -9.96
CA ILE A 199 11.21 -21.65 -9.17
C ILE A 199 11.05 -20.17 -8.81
N GLY A 200 12.10 -19.52 -8.32
CA GLY A 200 12.09 -18.10 -7.97
C GLY A 200 11.74 -17.20 -9.16
N ALA A 201 12.39 -17.42 -10.31
CA ALA A 201 12.20 -16.61 -11.50
C ALA A 201 10.84 -16.85 -12.18
N ILE A 202 10.49 -18.11 -12.45
CA ILE A 202 9.33 -18.45 -13.28
C ILE A 202 8.05 -18.58 -12.46
N VAL A 203 8.11 -19.28 -11.33
CA VAL A 203 6.90 -19.52 -10.53
C VAL A 203 6.55 -18.28 -9.72
N PHE A 204 7.52 -17.62 -9.10
CA PHE A 204 7.25 -16.48 -8.23
C PHE A 204 7.31 -15.13 -8.94
N PHE A 205 8.41 -14.79 -9.62
CA PHE A 205 8.55 -13.46 -10.21
C PHE A 205 7.65 -13.24 -11.43
N GLU A 206 7.57 -14.17 -12.38
CA GLU A 206 6.71 -14.01 -13.55
C GLU A 206 5.22 -13.93 -13.15
N VAL A 207 4.74 -14.91 -12.37
CA VAL A 207 3.35 -14.95 -11.91
C VAL A 207 3.03 -13.72 -11.05
N GLY A 208 3.92 -13.34 -10.13
CA GLY A 208 3.76 -12.15 -9.30
C GLY A 208 3.67 -10.87 -10.13
N SER A 209 4.43 -10.79 -11.22
CA SER A 209 4.41 -9.64 -12.14
C SER A 209 3.12 -9.55 -12.94
N ILE A 210 2.59 -10.69 -13.41
CA ILE A 210 1.27 -10.75 -14.05
C ILE A 210 0.18 -10.29 -13.08
N LEU A 211 0.23 -10.73 -11.82
CA LEU A 211 -0.71 -10.29 -10.80
C LEU A 211 -0.61 -8.79 -10.51
N LEU A 212 0.58 -8.18 -10.55
CA LEU A 212 0.73 -6.72 -10.42
C LEU A 212 0.03 -5.96 -11.55
N ILE A 213 0.13 -6.46 -12.79
CA ILE A 213 -0.59 -5.88 -13.93
C ILE A 213 -2.10 -5.99 -13.71
N PHE A 214 -2.59 -7.14 -13.28
CA PHE A 214 -4.01 -7.31 -12.98
C PHE A 214 -4.49 -6.45 -11.80
N GLU A 215 -3.69 -6.29 -10.75
CA GLU A 215 -3.96 -5.37 -9.63
C GLU A 215 -4.12 -3.94 -10.15
N ALA A 216 -3.25 -3.51 -11.06
CA ALA A 216 -3.27 -2.17 -11.63
C ALA A 216 -4.44 -1.93 -12.58
N ILE A 217 -4.78 -2.91 -13.44
CA ILE A 217 -5.90 -2.79 -14.40
C ILE A 217 -7.25 -2.79 -13.67
N ASN A 218 -7.39 -3.64 -12.64
CA ASN A 218 -8.61 -3.80 -11.86
C ASN A 218 -8.72 -2.86 -10.66
N ALA A 219 -7.87 -1.83 -10.59
CA ALA A 219 -8.07 -0.73 -9.66
C ALA A 219 -9.37 0.02 -10.01
N ASN A 220 -10.26 0.20 -9.05
CA ASN A 220 -11.54 0.86 -9.29
C ASN A 220 -11.33 2.29 -9.83
N ARG A 221 -11.95 2.58 -10.99
CA ARG A 221 -11.72 3.81 -11.77
C ARG A 221 -12.35 5.05 -11.15
N SER A 222 -13.49 4.90 -10.46
CA SER A 222 -14.21 6.02 -9.82
C SER A 222 -13.73 6.34 -8.41
N GLY A 223 -12.83 5.52 -7.85
CA GLY A 223 -12.54 5.53 -6.41
C GLY A 223 -13.72 5.01 -5.58
N CYS A 224 -13.45 4.43 -4.41
CA CYS A 224 -14.49 4.19 -3.41
C CYS A 224 -14.27 5.09 -2.20
N PHE A 225 -15.35 5.67 -1.65
CA PHE A 225 -15.25 6.52 -0.47
C PHE A 225 -14.90 5.67 0.76
N GLY A 226 -15.36 4.43 0.82
CA GLY A 226 -15.00 3.43 1.85
C GLY A 226 -15.47 3.74 3.27
N TRP A 227 -16.15 4.87 3.47
CA TRP A 227 -16.65 5.36 4.74
C TRP A 227 -18.15 5.68 4.65
N ALA A 228 -18.85 5.53 5.77
CA ALA A 228 -20.21 5.98 6.00
C ALA A 228 -20.16 6.95 7.18
N VAL A 229 -20.99 7.98 7.12
CA VAL A 229 -21.16 8.95 8.21
C VAL A 229 -22.50 8.67 8.86
N GLU A 230 -22.46 8.28 10.13
CA GLU A 230 -23.63 7.99 10.95
C GLU A 230 -23.79 9.09 12.00
N GLN A 231 -25.02 9.52 12.27
CA GLN A 231 -25.28 10.49 13.32
C GLN A 231 -25.48 9.78 14.66
N LEU A 232 -24.58 10.03 15.60
CA LEU A 232 -24.72 9.61 17.00
C LEU A 232 -25.48 10.69 17.77
N VAL A 233 -26.72 10.37 18.14
CA VAL A 233 -27.46 11.14 19.13
C VAL A 233 -27.13 10.55 20.50
N GLU A 234 -26.22 11.19 21.24
CA GLU A 234 -26.00 10.84 22.64
C GLU A 234 -27.25 11.23 23.44
N LYS A 235 -28.03 10.23 23.86
CA LYS A 235 -29.17 10.39 24.78
C LYS A 235 -28.63 10.61 26.20
N ASN A 236 -28.04 11.78 26.45
CA ASN A 236 -27.77 12.23 27.82
C ASN A 236 -28.77 13.31 28.18
N GLU A 237 -29.31 13.25 29.40
CA GLU A 237 -30.35 14.13 29.98
C GLU A 237 -29.92 15.62 30.11
N GLY A 238 -28.84 16.03 29.44
CA GLY A 238 -28.38 17.42 29.35
C GLY A 238 -27.86 17.74 27.96
N GLY A 239 -28.77 18.05 27.01
CA GLY A 239 -28.54 18.92 25.85
C GLY A 239 -27.25 18.72 25.02
N GLY A 240 -26.71 17.51 24.92
CA GLY A 240 -25.48 17.25 24.17
C GLY A 240 -25.66 17.50 22.67
N LYS A 241 -24.74 18.24 22.03
CA LYS A 241 -24.74 18.43 20.58
C LYS A 241 -24.59 17.06 19.88
N PRO A 242 -25.33 16.80 18.78
CA PRO A 242 -25.19 15.56 18.03
C PRO A 242 -23.76 15.41 17.49
N ARG A 243 -23.19 14.21 17.62
CA ARG A 243 -21.85 13.87 17.09
C ARG A 243 -21.99 13.03 15.84
N LEU A 244 -21.06 13.17 14.89
CA LEU A 244 -21.03 12.37 13.66
C LEU A 244 -19.95 11.29 13.79
N GLN A 245 -20.33 10.02 13.67
CA GLN A 245 -19.42 8.88 13.66
C GLN A 245 -19.05 8.50 12.23
N VAL A 246 -17.76 8.31 12.01
CA VAL A 246 -17.23 7.82 10.73
C VAL A 246 -16.99 6.31 10.83
N VAL A 247 -17.74 5.52 10.08
CA VAL A 247 -17.73 4.05 10.11
C VAL A 247 -17.31 3.51 8.75
N ALA A 248 -16.59 2.39 8.69
CA ALA A 248 -16.19 1.80 7.42
C ALA A 248 -17.42 1.28 6.65
N ASN A 249 -17.66 1.79 5.44
CA ASN A 249 -18.77 1.37 4.58
C ASN A 249 -18.32 0.19 3.70
N ARG A 250 -18.59 -1.03 4.17
CA ARG A 250 -18.19 -2.26 3.46
C ARG A 250 -19.11 -2.62 2.30
N HIS A 251 -20.33 -2.09 2.26
CA HIS A 251 -21.34 -2.48 1.28
C HIS A 251 -21.27 -1.67 -0.02
N HIS A 252 -20.78 -0.43 0.04
CA HIS A 252 -20.58 0.44 -1.13
C HIS A 252 -19.17 0.37 -1.73
N CYS A 253 -18.35 -0.57 -1.25
CA CYS A 253 -17.01 -0.78 -1.80
C CYS A 253 -17.03 -1.84 -2.88
N HIS A 254 -16.91 -1.40 -4.13
CA HIS A 254 -16.86 -2.27 -5.30
C HIS A 254 -15.46 -2.80 -5.63
N HIS A 255 -14.47 -2.63 -4.75
CA HIS A 255 -13.15 -3.21 -4.95
C HIS A 255 -13.18 -4.73 -4.76
N HIS A 256 -12.39 -5.43 -5.58
CA HIS A 256 -12.25 -6.90 -5.53
C HIS A 256 -11.76 -7.44 -4.17
N HIS A 257 -11.17 -6.59 -3.31
CA HIS A 257 -10.77 -6.93 -1.95
C HIS A 257 -11.94 -7.23 -1.01
N GLN A 258 -13.08 -6.55 -1.19
CA GLN A 258 -14.21 -6.61 -0.25
C GLN A 258 -15.37 -7.47 -0.76
N ASN A 259 -15.58 -7.50 -2.07
CA ASN A 259 -16.71 -8.20 -2.66
C ASN A 259 -16.28 -9.56 -3.24
N ARG A 260 -16.64 -10.65 -2.54
CA ARG A 260 -16.36 -12.03 -2.97
C ARG A 260 -17.24 -12.49 -4.15
N ARG A 261 -18.25 -11.71 -4.56
CA ARG A 261 -19.29 -12.12 -5.52
C ARG A 261 -19.33 -11.30 -6.82
N ASN A 262 -19.03 -10.00 -6.81
CA ASN A 262 -18.92 -9.21 -8.05
C ASN A 262 -17.48 -9.15 -8.55
N PHE A 263 -17.08 -10.16 -9.32
CA PHE A 263 -15.88 -10.09 -10.16
C PHE A 263 -16.22 -9.42 -11.49
N ASN A 264 -16.38 -8.09 -11.48
CA ASN A 264 -16.30 -7.32 -12.72
C ASN A 264 -14.82 -7.23 -13.11
N TRP A 265 -14.29 -8.35 -13.58
CA TRP A 265 -12.88 -8.51 -13.88
C TRP A 265 -12.56 -8.03 -15.29
N GLN A 266 -11.61 -7.12 -15.39
CA GLN A 266 -11.08 -6.65 -16.65
C GLN A 266 -9.76 -7.37 -16.96
N TRP A 267 -9.79 -8.20 -18.00
CA TRP A 267 -8.60 -8.91 -18.49
C TRP A 267 -7.70 -8.03 -19.36
N PHE A 268 -8.29 -7.17 -20.18
CA PHE A 268 -7.57 -6.29 -21.10
C PHE A 268 -8.10 -4.85 -21.02
N PRO A 269 -7.22 -3.86 -20.85
CA PRO A 269 -7.62 -2.46 -20.95
C PRO A 269 -7.93 -2.11 -22.40
N SER A 270 -8.87 -1.18 -22.61
CA SER A 270 -9.09 -0.65 -23.96
C SER A 270 -7.86 0.14 -24.42
N TRP A 271 -7.58 0.18 -25.73
CA TRP A 271 -6.47 0.97 -26.28
C TRP A 271 -6.55 2.47 -25.90
N HIS A 272 -7.78 2.99 -25.81
CA HIS A 272 -8.02 4.34 -25.34
C HIS A 272 -7.59 4.51 -23.87
N ASP A 273 -8.01 3.60 -22.99
CA ASP A 273 -7.65 3.63 -21.57
C ASP A 273 -6.14 3.47 -21.37
N LEU A 274 -5.51 2.57 -22.11
CA LEU A 274 -4.07 2.37 -22.05
C LEU A 274 -3.31 3.67 -22.36
N ARG A 275 -3.59 4.27 -23.51
CA ARG A 275 -2.89 5.47 -24.00
C ARG A 275 -3.20 6.73 -23.20
N THR A 276 -4.36 6.81 -22.56
CA THR A 276 -4.79 8.06 -21.91
C THR A 276 -4.69 8.00 -20.39
N HIS A 277 -4.86 6.84 -19.79
CA HIS A 277 -4.88 6.66 -18.33
C HIS A 277 -3.65 5.89 -17.84
N TYR A 278 -3.52 4.62 -18.23
CA TYR A 278 -2.55 3.71 -17.60
C TYR A 278 -1.08 4.11 -17.82
N ILE A 279 -0.72 4.68 -18.99
CA ILE A 279 0.66 5.16 -19.21
C ILE A 279 1.07 6.34 -18.30
N HIS A 280 0.11 7.00 -17.64
CA HIS A 280 0.38 8.10 -16.73
C HIS A 280 0.28 7.69 -15.26
N GLU A 281 -0.11 6.44 -14.96
CA GLU A 281 -0.22 5.88 -13.62
C GLU A 281 1.09 5.17 -13.23
N LEU A 282 1.75 5.68 -12.18
CA LEU A 282 3.04 5.13 -11.72
C LEU A 282 2.95 3.65 -11.33
N GLY A 283 1.86 3.24 -10.67
CA GLY A 283 1.68 1.84 -10.29
C GLY A 283 1.54 0.89 -11.49
N PHE A 284 0.93 1.34 -12.59
CA PHE A 284 0.85 0.54 -13.81
C PHE A 284 2.20 0.45 -14.51
N LEU A 285 2.89 1.59 -14.66
CA LEU A 285 4.25 1.62 -15.23
C LEU A 285 5.22 0.75 -14.44
N ALA A 286 5.13 0.78 -13.10
CA ALA A 286 5.94 -0.08 -12.23
C ALA A 286 5.63 -1.57 -12.45
N GLY A 287 4.35 -1.94 -12.56
CA GLY A 287 3.93 -3.31 -12.91
C GLY A 287 4.45 -3.76 -14.27
N VAL A 288 4.42 -2.90 -15.29
CA VAL A 288 4.93 -3.21 -16.65
C VAL A 288 6.45 -3.37 -16.63
N ALA A 289 7.18 -2.48 -15.96
CA ALA A 289 8.62 -2.62 -15.80
C ALA A 289 8.99 -3.92 -15.07
N GLN A 290 8.23 -4.28 -14.03
CA GLN A 290 8.42 -5.54 -13.31
C GLN A 290 8.17 -6.75 -14.21
N PHE A 291 7.08 -6.74 -14.98
CA PHE A 291 6.72 -7.84 -15.89
C PHE A 291 7.76 -8.03 -16.99
N LEU A 292 8.14 -6.97 -17.69
CA LEU A 292 9.20 -7.05 -18.71
C LEU A 292 10.54 -7.50 -18.11
N GLY A 293 10.87 -6.98 -16.92
CA GLY A 293 12.05 -7.42 -16.18
C GLY A 293 12.00 -8.91 -15.83
N ALA A 294 10.86 -9.39 -15.33
CA ALA A 294 10.66 -10.77 -14.92
C ALA A 294 10.69 -11.72 -16.11
N THR A 295 10.10 -11.35 -17.24
CA THR A 295 10.12 -12.18 -18.44
C THR A 295 11.54 -12.35 -18.97
N ILE A 296 12.34 -11.28 -18.99
CA ILE A 296 13.75 -11.34 -19.43
C ILE A 296 14.60 -12.10 -18.41
N PHE A 297 14.44 -11.81 -17.11
CA PHE A 297 15.11 -12.53 -16.03
C PHE A 297 14.77 -14.03 -16.03
N GLY A 298 13.53 -14.36 -16.41
CA GLY A 298 13.03 -15.72 -16.51
C GLY A 298 13.84 -16.58 -17.49
N VAL A 299 14.42 -15.98 -18.53
CA VAL A 299 15.34 -16.68 -19.44
C VAL A 299 16.52 -17.25 -18.67
N SER A 300 17.10 -16.48 -17.75
CA SER A 300 18.16 -16.94 -16.84
C SER A 300 17.67 -18.05 -15.91
N GLY A 301 16.45 -17.94 -15.40
CA GLY A 301 15.84 -18.98 -14.57
C GLY A 301 15.67 -20.32 -15.30
N PHE A 302 15.28 -20.30 -16.58
CA PHE A 302 15.22 -21.50 -17.41
C PHE A 302 16.61 -22.06 -17.71
N THR A 303 17.57 -21.20 -18.04
CA THR A 303 18.92 -21.63 -18.42
C THR A 303 19.77 -22.07 -17.24
N ALA A 304 19.34 -21.78 -16.00
CA ALA A 304 19.91 -22.28 -14.75
C ALA A 304 19.65 -23.78 -14.51
N LEU A 305 18.70 -24.39 -15.21
CA LEU A 305 18.33 -25.79 -14.94
C LEU A 305 19.47 -26.76 -15.31
N PRO A 306 19.69 -27.80 -14.47
CA PRO A 306 20.66 -28.84 -14.79
C PRO A 306 20.27 -29.52 -16.11
N GLY A 307 21.24 -29.64 -17.01
CA GLY A 307 21.01 -30.15 -18.37
C GLY A 307 20.84 -29.08 -19.43
N ILE A 308 20.43 -27.84 -19.11
CA ILE A 308 20.52 -26.72 -20.05
C ILE A 308 21.85 -26.01 -19.84
N GLN A 309 22.15 -25.62 -18.59
CA GLN A 309 23.36 -24.88 -18.26
C GLN A 309 24.63 -25.63 -18.66
N ASN A 310 24.65 -26.95 -18.49
CA ASN A 310 25.77 -27.84 -18.82
C ASN A 310 26.14 -27.83 -20.31
N HIS A 311 25.22 -27.42 -21.19
CA HIS A 311 25.44 -27.34 -22.64
C HIS A 311 25.75 -25.91 -23.12
N LEU A 312 25.82 -24.92 -22.21
CA LEU A 312 26.12 -23.51 -22.54
C LEU A 312 27.62 -23.23 -22.69
N THR A 313 28.32 -24.11 -23.41
CA THR A 313 29.72 -23.91 -23.81
C THR A 313 29.78 -23.49 -25.28
N PRO A 314 30.60 -22.48 -25.67
CA PRO A 314 31.60 -21.75 -24.87
C PRO A 314 31.01 -20.60 -24.03
N GLN A 315 31.82 -19.98 -23.16
CA GLN A 315 31.43 -18.92 -22.20
C GLN A 315 30.50 -17.83 -22.75
N TRP A 316 30.66 -17.43 -24.02
CA TRP A 316 29.79 -16.42 -24.63
C TRP A 316 28.30 -16.86 -24.68
N ARG A 317 28.03 -18.17 -24.79
CA ARG A 317 26.67 -18.74 -24.73
C ARG A 317 26.10 -18.64 -23.32
N LEU A 318 26.90 -18.95 -22.31
CA LEU A 318 26.52 -18.76 -20.90
C LEU A 318 26.24 -17.29 -20.60
N ASN A 319 27.12 -16.38 -21.03
CA ASN A 319 26.93 -14.95 -20.86
C ASN A 319 25.64 -14.46 -21.55
N ALA A 320 25.39 -14.89 -22.79
CA ALA A 320 24.22 -14.47 -23.55
C ALA A 320 22.89 -15.04 -23.01
N ALA A 321 22.89 -16.30 -22.57
CA ALA A 321 21.66 -17.01 -22.22
C ALA A 321 21.34 -16.96 -20.71
N TYR A 322 22.34 -16.76 -19.85
CA TYR A 322 22.18 -16.77 -18.39
C TYR A 322 22.50 -15.40 -17.77
N TRP A 323 23.69 -14.84 -17.98
CA TRP A 323 24.10 -13.63 -17.25
C TRP A 323 23.48 -12.32 -17.78
N ILE A 324 23.49 -12.10 -19.09
CA ILE A 324 22.95 -10.86 -19.69
C ILE A 324 21.45 -10.69 -19.37
N PRO A 325 20.59 -11.72 -19.53
CA PRO A 325 19.18 -11.57 -19.19
C PRO A 325 18.96 -11.29 -17.70
N GLN A 326 19.83 -11.78 -16.81
CA GLN A 326 19.77 -11.51 -15.38
C GLN A 326 20.03 -10.02 -15.09
N VAL A 327 21.03 -9.41 -15.74
CA VAL A 327 21.36 -7.98 -15.61
C VAL A 327 20.24 -7.10 -16.17
N ILE A 328 19.71 -7.44 -17.35
CA ILE A 328 18.62 -6.67 -17.98
C ILE A 328 17.33 -6.78 -17.14
N GLY A 329 17.01 -7.99 -16.71
CA GLY A 329 15.86 -8.26 -15.85
C GLY A 329 15.94 -7.55 -14.50
N GLY A 330 17.10 -7.64 -13.83
CA GLY A 330 17.40 -6.92 -12.60
C GLY A 330 17.28 -5.40 -12.76
N SER A 331 17.74 -4.86 -13.88
CA SER A 331 17.57 -3.44 -14.21
C SER A 331 16.08 -3.06 -14.34
N GLY A 332 15.25 -3.94 -14.91
CA GLY A 332 13.79 -3.78 -14.93
C GLY A 332 13.17 -3.74 -13.52
N PHE A 333 13.65 -4.59 -12.61
CA PHE A 333 13.23 -4.59 -11.20
C PHE A 333 13.65 -3.32 -10.45
N ILE A 334 14.84 -2.76 -10.75
CA ILE A 334 15.29 -1.47 -10.22
C ILE A 334 14.34 -0.35 -10.65
N VAL A 335 13.99 -0.31 -11.93
CA VAL A 335 13.04 0.68 -12.47
C VAL A 335 11.68 0.52 -11.80
N SER A 336 11.16 -0.70 -11.72
CA SER A 336 9.87 -0.97 -11.05
C SER A 336 9.85 -0.51 -9.60
N SER A 337 10.87 -0.89 -8.83
CA SER A 337 10.99 -0.56 -7.41
C SER A 337 11.07 0.95 -7.20
N THR A 338 11.83 1.65 -8.04
CA THR A 338 11.93 3.11 -8.02
C THR A 338 10.58 3.78 -8.31
N LEU A 339 9.83 3.28 -9.30
CA LEU A 339 8.50 3.81 -9.63
C LEU A 339 7.49 3.59 -8.49
N TYR A 340 7.52 2.43 -7.82
CA TYR A 340 6.69 2.19 -6.64
C TYR A 340 7.09 3.06 -5.44
N MET A 341 8.38 3.34 -5.24
CA MET A 341 8.80 4.33 -4.23
C MET A 341 8.23 5.70 -4.55
N LEU A 342 8.36 6.17 -5.79
CA LEU A 342 7.86 7.47 -6.26
C LEU A 342 6.34 7.59 -6.13
N GLU A 343 5.60 6.50 -6.36
CA GLU A 343 4.15 6.45 -6.18
C GLU A 343 3.73 6.80 -4.74
N THR A 344 4.50 6.37 -3.75
CA THR A 344 4.17 6.57 -2.33
C THR A 344 4.62 7.91 -1.76
N GLN A 345 5.57 8.58 -2.42
CA GLN A 345 6.14 9.86 -1.99
C GLN A 345 5.26 11.05 -2.38
N GLN A 346 5.40 12.17 -1.66
CA GLN A 346 4.71 13.42 -1.99
C GLN A 346 5.36 14.14 -3.17
N LYS A 347 6.70 14.17 -3.14
CA LYS A 347 7.56 14.83 -4.11
C LYS A 347 8.69 13.86 -4.45
N TRP A 348 9.18 13.89 -5.68
CA TRP A 348 10.24 12.99 -6.15
C TRP A 348 11.51 13.01 -5.28
N TRP A 349 11.83 14.16 -4.66
CA TRP A 349 13.01 14.32 -3.81
C TRP A 349 12.76 14.06 -2.32
N LYS A 350 11.51 13.88 -1.89
CA LYS A 350 11.17 13.75 -0.47
C LYS A 350 10.78 12.30 -0.14
N PRO A 351 11.72 11.48 0.38
CA PRO A 351 11.42 10.11 0.74
C PRO A 351 10.37 10.00 1.85
N ALA A 352 9.64 8.88 1.86
CA ALA A 352 8.53 8.64 2.79
C ALA A 352 8.76 7.35 3.61
N PRO A 353 9.86 7.25 4.39
CA PRO A 353 10.24 6.02 5.09
C PRO A 353 9.23 5.56 6.14
N GLN A 354 8.33 6.44 6.57
CA GLN A 354 7.25 6.13 7.51
C GLN A 354 6.09 5.35 6.86
N LEU A 355 6.05 5.24 5.52
CA LEU A 355 5.01 4.52 4.81
C LEU A 355 5.47 3.10 4.50
N LEU A 356 4.67 2.10 4.92
CA LEU A 356 4.94 0.69 4.62
C LEU A 356 5.09 0.43 3.11
N GLY A 357 4.31 1.10 2.27
CA GLY A 357 4.42 0.97 0.82
C GLY A 357 5.78 1.42 0.27
N TRP A 358 6.39 2.42 0.89
CA TRP A 358 7.72 2.91 0.51
C TRP A 358 8.80 1.91 0.94
N GLN A 359 8.69 1.39 2.17
CA GLN A 359 9.63 0.38 2.69
C GLN A 359 9.65 -0.88 1.83
N ILE A 360 8.48 -1.39 1.43
CA ILE A 360 8.38 -2.56 0.54
C ILE A 360 9.14 -2.31 -0.77
N ALA A 361 8.91 -1.16 -1.40
CA ALA A 361 9.56 -0.83 -2.66
C ALA A 361 11.08 -0.58 -2.49
N PHE A 362 11.51 -0.05 -1.34
CA PHE A 362 12.91 0.16 -1.02
C PHE A 362 13.68 -1.15 -0.82
N TRP A 363 13.14 -2.11 -0.07
CA TRP A 363 13.78 -3.42 0.08
C TRP A 363 13.81 -4.21 -1.22
N ASN A 364 12.74 -4.12 -2.03
CA ASN A 364 12.75 -4.67 -3.38
C ASN A 364 13.81 -4.02 -4.29
N LEU A 365 14.08 -2.72 -4.11
CA LEU A 365 15.16 -2.04 -4.83
C LEU A 365 16.53 -2.59 -4.44
N ILE A 366 16.77 -2.86 -3.16
CA ILE A 366 18.03 -3.46 -2.69
C ILE A 366 18.23 -4.83 -3.33
N GLY A 367 17.23 -5.72 -3.26
CA GLY A 367 17.33 -7.04 -3.90
C GLY A 367 17.45 -6.96 -5.42
N ALA A 368 16.79 -5.99 -6.07
CA ALA A 368 16.95 -5.75 -7.52
C ALA A 368 18.38 -5.33 -7.90
N ILE A 369 19.03 -4.52 -7.06
CA ILE A 369 20.46 -4.18 -7.21
C ILE A 369 21.31 -5.45 -7.02
N GLY A 370 21.00 -6.27 -6.01
CA GLY A 370 21.63 -7.58 -5.78
C GLY A 370 21.59 -8.48 -7.02
N PHE A 371 20.41 -8.72 -7.59
CA PHE A 371 20.26 -9.50 -8.82
C PHE A 371 21.05 -8.94 -10.00
N THR A 372 21.08 -7.62 -10.14
CA THR A 372 21.81 -6.96 -11.22
C THR A 372 23.33 -7.12 -11.04
N LEU A 373 23.82 -6.97 -9.81
CA LEU A 373 25.23 -7.16 -9.45
C LEU A 373 25.66 -8.62 -9.60
N SER A 374 24.84 -9.57 -9.12
CA SER A 374 25.04 -11.01 -9.30
C SER A 374 25.23 -11.36 -10.78
N GLY A 375 24.35 -10.85 -11.64
CA GLY A 375 24.47 -11.03 -13.09
C GLY A 375 25.72 -10.39 -13.70
N ALA A 376 26.05 -9.16 -13.27
CA ALA A 376 27.17 -8.40 -13.82
C ALA A 376 28.53 -9.00 -13.43
N LEU A 377 28.68 -9.39 -12.16
CA LEU A 377 29.90 -9.97 -11.61
C LEU A 377 30.07 -11.43 -12.03
N GLY A 378 28.98 -12.17 -12.22
CA GLY A 378 29.00 -13.54 -12.73
C GLY A 378 29.65 -13.69 -14.10
N MET A 379 29.56 -12.67 -14.97
CA MET A 379 30.28 -12.64 -16.25
C MET A 379 31.81 -12.58 -16.08
N ALA A 380 32.28 -12.09 -14.94
CA ALA A 380 33.68 -11.98 -14.57
C ALA A 380 34.12 -13.05 -13.56
N ALA A 381 33.37 -14.16 -13.43
CA ALA A 381 33.60 -15.21 -12.44
C ALA A 381 34.99 -15.90 -12.51
N ASN A 382 35.77 -15.67 -13.57
CA ASN A 382 37.18 -16.08 -13.62
C ASN A 382 38.04 -15.40 -12.54
N ASN A 383 37.56 -14.30 -11.94
CA ASN A 383 38.16 -13.67 -10.77
C ASN A 383 37.44 -14.17 -9.51
N SER A 384 38.19 -14.74 -8.56
CA SER A 384 37.65 -15.29 -7.32
C SER A 384 36.85 -14.26 -6.49
N GLY A 385 37.28 -12.99 -6.48
CA GLY A 385 36.54 -11.92 -5.81
C GLY A 385 35.21 -11.61 -6.49
N ALA A 386 35.17 -11.65 -7.82
CA ALA A 386 33.92 -11.44 -8.56
C ALA A 386 32.94 -12.61 -8.38
N GLN A 387 33.43 -13.85 -8.32
CA GLN A 387 32.61 -15.02 -8.02
C GLN A 387 32.00 -14.96 -6.61
N TYR A 388 32.82 -14.60 -5.62
CA TYR A 388 32.35 -14.45 -4.24
C TYR A 388 31.26 -13.38 -4.12
N GLU A 389 31.52 -12.18 -4.67
CA GLU A 389 30.56 -11.08 -4.63
C GLU A 389 29.29 -11.36 -5.46
N ALA A 390 29.39 -12.12 -6.55
CA ALA A 390 28.21 -12.55 -7.31
C ALA A 390 27.29 -13.47 -6.47
N GLY A 391 27.89 -14.40 -5.72
CA GLY A 391 27.16 -15.25 -4.77
C GLY A 391 26.51 -14.42 -3.66
N LEU A 392 27.28 -13.52 -3.03
CA LEU A 392 26.79 -12.68 -1.94
C LEU A 392 25.67 -11.73 -2.39
N ALA A 393 25.79 -11.14 -3.58
CA ALA A 393 24.77 -10.26 -4.15
C ALA A 393 23.44 -10.98 -4.45
N THR A 394 23.45 -12.30 -4.57
CA THR A 394 22.22 -13.12 -4.73
C THR A 394 21.42 -13.21 -3.42
N PHE A 395 22.06 -12.93 -2.27
CA PHE A 395 21.42 -12.94 -0.95
C PHE A 395 20.63 -11.66 -0.63
N TRP A 396 20.96 -10.56 -1.29
CA TRP A 396 20.35 -9.25 -1.09
C TRP A 396 18.91 -9.24 -1.60
#